data_AF-A0A8T5BGK5-F1
#
_entry.id   AF-A0A8T5BGK5-F1
#
_cell.length_a   1.000
_cell.length_b   1.000
_cell.length_c   1.000
_cell.angle_alpha   90.00
_cell.angle_beta   90.00
_cell.angle_gamma   90.00
#
_symmetry.space_group_name_H-M   'P 1'
#
loop_
_entity.id
_entity.type
_entity.pdbx_description
1 polymer ?
#
loop_
_entity_poly.entity_id
_entity_poly.type
_entity_poly.pdbx_seq_one_letter_code
_entity_poly.pdbx_strand_id
1 'polypeptide(L)'
;MLEVSSDLSVSLNSGRDDWDCRFIEVAHGVQNRNQFIALEELDRWRKQQPDDTELYSSFFRYYTDDPLIEPVLAGFGMDFDDEKNPERAQKEALPVVKYLMDKYDIKESDISISFSGAKGFHIFINRRVFGIEPHFWLPKIFKSMASNARRR
;
A
#
# COMPACT_ATOMS: atom_id res chain seq x y z
N MET A 1 1.73 -5.13 5.07
CA MET A 1 1.10 -6.02 4.08
C MET A 1 -0.39 -5.83 4.23
N LEU A 2 -1.11 -5.65 3.14
CA LEU A 2 -2.54 -5.35 3.13
C LEU A 2 -3.32 -6.59 2.78
N GLU A 3 -4.51 -6.73 3.36
CA GLU A 3 -5.43 -7.80 2.97
C GLU A 3 -5.76 -7.69 1.48
N VAL A 4 -5.79 -8.83 0.80
CA VAL A 4 -6.07 -8.90 -0.64
C VAL A 4 -7.58 -8.68 -0.84
N SER A 5 -8.02 -7.43 -0.85
CA SER A 5 -9.39 -7.07 -1.26
C SER A 5 -9.53 -7.20 -2.78
N SER A 6 -10.74 -7.56 -3.25
CA SER A 6 -11.15 -7.48 -4.67
C SER A 6 -10.95 -6.08 -5.28
N ASP A 7 -10.82 -5.06 -4.44
CA ASP A 7 -10.63 -3.66 -4.83
C ASP A 7 -9.15 -3.27 -5.03
N LEU A 8 -8.21 -4.21 -4.85
CA LEU A 8 -6.81 -4.02 -5.31
C LEU A 8 -6.68 -4.02 -6.84
N SER A 9 -7.80 -4.16 -7.55
CA SER A 9 -7.97 -3.71 -8.94
C SER A 9 -7.90 -2.17 -9.01
N VAL A 10 -6.75 -1.62 -8.60
CA VAL A 10 -6.38 -0.23 -8.84
C VAL A 10 -6.41 -0.03 -10.35
N SER A 11 -7.47 0.65 -10.81
CA SER A 11 -7.54 1.48 -12.01
C SER A 11 -6.36 1.29 -12.97
N LEU A 12 -6.51 0.33 -13.89
CA LEU A 12 -5.68 0.19 -15.08
C LEU A 12 -6.05 1.31 -16.09
N ASN A 13 -5.91 2.57 -15.70
CA ASN A 13 -6.01 3.70 -16.63
C ASN A 13 -4.62 4.03 -17.19
N SER A 14 -4.30 3.36 -18.30
CA SER A 14 -3.74 3.83 -19.59
C SER A 14 -2.89 5.12 -19.71
N GLY A 15 -2.22 5.59 -18.66
CA GLY A 15 -1.01 6.42 -18.81
C GLY A 15 0.20 5.49 -18.72
N ARG A 16 0.95 5.28 -19.81
CA ARG A 16 2.14 4.41 -19.81
C ARG A 16 3.13 4.91 -18.77
N ASP A 17 3.28 4.14 -17.71
CA ASP A 17 4.42 4.22 -16.83
C ASP A 17 5.33 3.04 -17.20
N ASP A 18 6.47 3.34 -17.79
CA ASP A 18 7.44 2.38 -18.35
C ASP A 18 8.26 1.64 -17.26
N TRP A 19 7.83 1.68 -16.00
CA TRP A 19 8.53 1.00 -14.92
C TRP A 19 8.05 -0.45 -14.82
N ASP A 20 8.94 -1.39 -15.16
CA ASP A 20 8.70 -2.84 -15.09
C ASP A 20 8.67 -3.38 -13.64
N CYS A 21 8.17 -2.60 -12.68
CA CYS A 21 7.90 -3.06 -11.31
C CYS A 21 6.65 -3.96 -11.30
N ARG A 22 6.77 -5.16 -11.86
CA ARG A 22 5.66 -6.11 -12.08
C ARG A 22 5.63 -7.25 -11.07
N PHE A 23 6.49 -7.26 -10.07
CA PHE A 23 6.46 -8.25 -8.99
C PHE A 23 5.79 -7.67 -7.74
N ILE A 24 5.16 -8.56 -6.96
CA ILE A 24 4.53 -8.25 -5.68
C ILE A 24 4.83 -9.35 -4.67
N GLU A 25 5.06 -8.95 -3.43
CA GLU A 25 5.12 -9.89 -2.30
C GLU A 25 3.68 -10.26 -1.89
N VAL A 26 3.43 -11.56 -1.75
CA VAL A 26 2.16 -12.12 -1.29
C VAL A 26 2.39 -13.02 -0.07
N ALA A 27 1.34 -13.22 0.72
CA ALA A 27 1.37 -14.16 1.85
C ALA A 27 -0.03 -14.70 2.14
N HIS A 28 -0.10 -15.95 2.60
CA HIS A 28 -1.29 -16.50 3.22
C HIS A 28 -1.01 -16.71 4.71
N GLY A 29 -1.60 -15.86 5.54
CA GLY A 29 -1.24 -15.68 6.95
C GLY A 29 0.04 -14.87 7.13
N VAL A 30 0.20 -14.25 8.29
CA VAL A 30 1.34 -13.36 8.59
C VAL A 30 2.69 -14.08 8.70
N GLN A 31 2.68 -15.42 8.77
CA GLN A 31 3.88 -16.24 8.92
C GLN A 31 4.45 -16.73 7.58
N ASN A 32 3.64 -16.83 6.52
CA ASN A 32 4.06 -17.37 5.22
C ASN A 32 4.43 -16.26 4.23
N ARG A 33 5.33 -15.37 4.65
CA ARG A 33 5.81 -14.20 3.87
C ARG A 33 6.97 -14.55 2.94
N ASN A 34 7.51 -13.53 2.26
CA ASN A 34 8.62 -13.64 1.31
C ASN A 34 8.31 -14.48 0.06
N GLN A 35 7.05 -14.56 -0.34
CA GLN A 35 6.66 -15.12 -1.64
C GLN A 35 6.52 -13.97 -2.62
N PHE A 36 7.35 -13.93 -3.64
CA PHE A 36 7.29 -12.92 -4.69
C PHE A 36 6.78 -13.56 -5.97
N ILE A 37 5.74 -12.96 -6.55
CA ILE A 37 5.13 -13.44 -7.79
C ILE A 37 5.00 -12.29 -8.79
N ALA A 38 4.92 -12.62 -10.07
CA ALA A 38 4.53 -11.63 -11.06
C ALA A 38 3.06 -11.22 -10.82
N LEU A 39 2.75 -9.95 -11.04
CA LEU A 39 1.44 -9.37 -10.78
C LEU A 39 0.33 -10.04 -11.60
N GLU A 40 0.64 -10.47 -12.81
CA GLU A 40 -0.27 -11.24 -13.68
C GLU A 40 -0.62 -12.62 -13.11
N GLU A 41 0.17 -13.14 -12.18
CA GLU A 41 -0.08 -14.43 -11.53
C GLU A 41 -0.94 -14.29 -10.27
N LEU A 42 -1.23 -13.07 -9.80
CA LEU A 42 -1.91 -12.81 -8.53
C LEU A 42 -3.26 -13.54 -8.43
N ASP A 43 -4.08 -13.48 -9.49
CA ASP A 43 -5.37 -14.17 -9.52
C ASP A 43 -5.23 -15.69 -9.50
N ARG A 44 -4.19 -16.23 -10.13
CA ARG A 44 -3.89 -17.66 -10.11
C ARG A 44 -3.44 -18.08 -8.72
N TRP A 45 -2.51 -17.33 -8.12
CA TRP A 45 -1.99 -17.57 -6.78
C TRP A 45 -3.11 -17.55 -5.74
N ARG A 46 -4.01 -16.56 -5.81
CA ARG A 46 -5.18 -16.46 -4.91
C ARG A 46 -6.08 -17.69 -4.99
N LYS A 47 -6.37 -18.19 -6.20
CA LYS A 47 -7.22 -19.37 -6.43
C LYS A 47 -6.59 -20.69 -5.99
N GLN A 48 -5.27 -20.72 -5.79
CA GLN A 48 -4.53 -21.88 -5.31
C GLN A 48 -4.48 -21.96 -3.77
N GLN A 49 -4.90 -20.90 -3.07
CA GLN A 49 -4.98 -20.92 -1.62
C GLN A 49 -6.17 -21.78 -1.17
N PRO A 50 -6.07 -22.47 -0.02
CA PRO A 50 -7.12 -23.36 0.46
C PRO A 50 -8.41 -22.61 0.83
N ASP A 51 -8.30 -21.32 1.15
CA ASP A 51 -9.39 -20.39 1.38
C ASP A 51 -8.99 -18.97 0.92
N ASP A 52 -9.93 -18.03 0.98
CA ASP A 52 -9.75 -16.62 0.62
C ASP A 52 -9.57 -15.72 1.84
N THR A 53 -9.26 -16.29 2.99
CA THR A 53 -9.03 -15.55 4.24
C THR A 53 -7.54 -15.36 4.49
N GLU A 54 -7.18 -14.34 5.27
CA GLU A 54 -5.79 -14.05 5.65
C GLU A 54 -4.81 -13.95 4.46
N LEU A 55 -5.31 -13.57 3.28
CA LEU A 55 -4.47 -13.33 2.11
C LEU A 55 -3.97 -11.90 2.16
N TYR A 56 -2.66 -11.72 2.03
CA TYR A 56 -2.01 -10.42 2.10
C TYR A 56 -1.12 -10.17 0.90
N SER A 57 -0.95 -8.89 0.57
CA SER A 57 0.03 -8.45 -0.42
C SER A 57 0.75 -7.17 0.01
N SER A 58 2.01 -7.00 -0.41
CA SER A 58 2.73 -5.75 -0.20
C SER A 58 2.16 -4.67 -1.11
N PHE A 59 2.10 -3.42 -0.61
CA PHE A 59 1.78 -2.28 -1.47
C PHE A 59 3.00 -1.77 -2.26
N PHE A 60 4.18 -2.33 -1.99
CA PHE A 60 5.37 -2.15 -2.82
C PHE A 60 5.33 -3.07 -4.04
N ARG A 61 5.86 -2.54 -5.15
CA ARG A 61 6.11 -3.24 -6.39
C ARG A 61 7.61 -3.38 -6.59
N TYR A 62 8.01 -4.52 -7.13
CA TYR A 62 9.40 -4.92 -7.33
C TYR A 62 9.65 -5.22 -8.80
N TYR A 63 10.90 -5.09 -9.26
CA TYR A 63 11.29 -5.43 -10.63
C TYR A 63 11.47 -6.94 -10.83
N THR A 64 11.87 -7.64 -9.78
CA THR A 64 12.15 -9.07 -9.78
C THR A 64 11.52 -9.73 -8.55
N ASP A 65 11.68 -11.03 -8.45
CA ASP A 65 11.34 -11.83 -7.27
C ASP A 65 12.36 -11.69 -6.11
N ASP A 66 13.45 -10.96 -6.32
CA ASP A 66 14.43 -10.63 -5.27
C ASP A 66 14.29 -9.15 -4.85
N PRO A 67 13.76 -8.88 -3.63
CA PRO A 67 13.50 -7.52 -3.15
C PRO A 67 14.77 -6.73 -2.77
N LEU A 68 15.95 -7.34 -2.77
CA LEU A 68 17.20 -6.70 -2.31
C LEU A 68 18.04 -6.11 -3.44
N ILE A 69 17.76 -6.47 -4.69
CA ILE A 69 18.62 -6.15 -5.83
C ILE A 69 18.25 -4.80 -6.47
N GLU A 70 16.96 -4.48 -6.53
CA GLU A 70 16.44 -3.38 -7.33
C GLU A 70 15.65 -2.34 -6.51
N PRO A 71 15.49 -1.11 -7.01
CA PRO A 71 14.61 -0.11 -6.41
C PRO A 71 13.16 -0.61 -6.31
N VAL A 72 12.42 -0.09 -5.34
CA VAL A 72 10.99 -0.42 -5.17
C VAL A 72 10.11 0.76 -5.55
N LEU A 73 8.88 0.46 -5.97
CA LEU A 73 7.88 1.45 -6.35
C LEU A 73 6.62 1.30 -5.50
N ALA A 74 6.09 2.41 -5.00
CA ALA A 74 4.85 2.42 -4.23
C ALA A 74 4.20 3.81 -4.23
N GLY A 75 2.89 3.85 -3.97
CA GLY A 75 2.22 5.05 -3.48
C GLY A 75 2.54 5.29 -2.01
N PHE A 76 2.31 6.51 -1.52
CA PHE A 76 2.55 6.82 -0.12
C PHE A 76 1.43 6.21 0.74
N GLY A 77 1.80 5.26 1.59
CA GLY A 77 0.89 4.54 2.48
C GLY A 77 1.10 4.88 3.94
N MET A 78 0.02 4.98 4.71
CA MET A 78 0.03 5.11 6.15
C MET A 78 -0.96 4.14 6.77
N ASP A 79 -0.57 3.55 7.88
CA ASP A 79 -1.40 2.65 8.67
C ASP A 79 -1.81 3.33 9.97
N PHE A 80 -3.09 3.33 10.32
CA PHE A 80 -3.61 3.86 11.57
C PHE A 80 -4.32 2.74 12.30
N ASP A 81 -3.75 2.27 13.39
CA ASP A 81 -4.22 1.12 14.15
C ASP A 81 -4.36 1.45 15.64
N ASP A 82 -5.49 1.06 16.21
CA ASP A 82 -5.69 0.96 17.66
C ASP A 82 -6.55 -0.28 17.91
N GLU A 83 -5.90 -1.37 18.33
CA GLU A 83 -6.55 -2.67 18.57
C GLU A 83 -7.70 -2.60 19.57
N LYS A 84 -7.69 -1.62 20.47
CA LYS A 84 -8.69 -1.46 21.53
C LYS A 84 -9.74 -0.43 21.18
N ASN A 85 -9.43 0.52 20.30
CA ASN A 85 -10.31 1.63 19.97
C ASN A 85 -10.16 2.07 18.50
N PRO A 86 -10.80 1.35 17.55
CA PRO A 86 -10.78 1.74 16.14
C PRO A 86 -11.30 3.16 15.85
N GLU A 87 -12.20 3.70 16.68
CA GLU A 87 -12.65 5.10 16.54
C GLU A 87 -11.50 6.09 16.80
N ARG A 88 -10.57 5.75 17.69
CA ARG A 88 -9.39 6.57 17.90
C ARG A 88 -8.49 6.56 16.68
N ALA A 89 -8.28 5.40 16.05
CA ALA A 89 -7.54 5.31 14.79
C ALA A 89 -8.19 6.18 13.70
N GLN A 90 -9.53 6.19 13.62
CA GLN A 90 -10.27 7.09 12.72
C GLN A 90 -10.01 8.58 13.04
N LYS A 91 -10.12 8.96 14.32
CA LYS A 91 -9.91 10.34 14.78
C LYS A 91 -8.48 10.83 14.55
N GLU A 92 -7.50 9.93 14.56
CA GLU A 92 -6.10 10.24 14.23
C GLU A 92 -5.86 10.31 12.71
N ALA A 93 -6.55 9.47 11.92
CA ALA A 93 -6.42 9.44 10.46
C ALA A 93 -6.97 10.70 9.78
N LEU A 94 -8.16 11.17 10.20
CA LEU A 94 -8.86 12.32 9.61
C LEU A 94 -8.02 13.62 9.52
N PRO A 95 -7.39 14.12 10.61
CA PRO A 95 -6.60 15.35 10.55
C PRO A 95 -5.37 15.19 9.65
N VAL A 96 -4.78 13.99 9.58
CA VAL A 96 -3.63 13.73 8.70
C VAL A 96 -4.07 13.78 7.23
N VAL A 97 -5.20 13.15 6.88
CA VAL A 97 -5.77 13.25 5.52
C VAL A 97 -6.05 14.70 5.16
N LYS A 98 -6.70 15.45 6.06
CA LYS A 98 -6.98 16.86 5.86
C LYS A 98 -5.70 17.68 5.65
N TYR A 99 -4.68 17.47 6.49
CA TYR A 99 -3.38 18.12 6.33
C TYR A 99 -2.75 17.81 4.97
N LEU A 100 -2.80 16.56 4.51
CA LEU A 100 -2.25 16.16 3.23
C LEU A 100 -2.96 16.83 2.05
N MET A 101 -4.29 16.89 2.11
CA MET A 101 -5.11 17.61 1.14
C MET A 101 -4.77 19.11 1.12
N ASP A 102 -4.83 19.76 2.29
CA ASP A 102 -4.64 21.21 2.40
C ASP A 102 -3.20 21.64 2.05
N LYS A 103 -2.19 20.84 2.42
CA LYS A 103 -0.78 21.22 2.27
C LYS A 103 -0.22 20.95 0.88
N TYR A 104 -0.67 19.88 0.24
CA TYR A 104 -0.10 19.39 -1.02
C TYR A 104 -1.10 19.41 -2.18
N ASP A 105 -2.28 20.03 -2.00
CA ASP A 105 -3.35 20.13 -3.00
C ASP A 105 -3.78 18.75 -3.54
N ILE A 106 -3.80 17.76 -2.64
CA ILE A 106 -4.21 16.39 -2.95
C ILE A 106 -5.73 16.34 -2.96
N LYS A 107 -6.32 15.79 -4.03
CA LYS A 107 -7.77 15.65 -4.12
C LYS A 107 -8.22 14.41 -3.37
N GLU A 108 -9.46 14.40 -2.90
CA GLU A 108 -10.04 13.20 -2.27
C GLU A 108 -9.97 11.98 -3.19
N SER A 109 -10.15 12.18 -4.51
CA SER A 109 -10.04 11.12 -5.53
C SER A 109 -8.65 10.48 -5.64
N ASP A 110 -7.63 11.15 -5.11
CA ASP A 110 -6.24 10.68 -5.14
C ASP A 110 -5.90 9.82 -3.90
N ILE A 111 -6.82 9.75 -2.94
CA ILE A 111 -6.67 9.06 -1.66
C ILE A 111 -7.60 7.86 -1.62
N SER A 112 -7.03 6.67 -1.43
CA SER A 112 -7.77 5.44 -1.14
C SER A 112 -7.70 5.15 0.35
N ILE A 113 -8.85 4.85 0.96
CA ILE A 113 -8.95 4.48 2.37
C ILE A 113 -9.55 3.08 2.46
N SER A 114 -8.90 2.19 3.20
CA SER A 114 -9.35 0.82 3.42
C SER A 114 -9.43 0.54 4.91
N PHE A 115 -10.51 -0.10 5.35
CA PHE A 115 -10.63 -0.58 6.73
C PHE A 115 -9.83 -1.89 6.87
N SER A 116 -8.99 -2.00 7.90
CA SER A 116 -8.11 -3.16 8.11
C SER A 116 -8.81 -4.36 8.77
N GLY A 117 -10.14 -4.40 8.73
CA GLY A 117 -10.98 -5.50 9.22
C GLY A 117 -11.28 -5.49 10.73
N ALA A 118 -10.35 -5.02 11.58
CA ALA A 118 -10.59 -4.98 13.03
C ALA A 118 -9.90 -3.84 13.79
N LYS A 119 -8.80 -3.28 13.27
CA LYS A 119 -7.86 -2.48 14.06
C LYS A 119 -7.78 -1.02 13.66
N GLY A 120 -8.20 -0.66 12.44
CA GLY A 120 -8.21 0.72 11.99
C GLY A 120 -8.21 0.87 10.48
N PHE A 121 -7.41 1.79 9.96
CA PHE A 121 -7.52 2.30 8.59
C PHE A 121 -6.16 2.38 7.91
N HIS A 122 -6.11 1.93 6.66
CA HIS A 122 -5.00 2.17 5.77
C HIS A 122 -5.35 3.32 4.82
N ILE A 123 -4.45 4.29 4.71
CA ILE A 123 -4.56 5.43 3.79
C ILE A 123 -3.48 5.30 2.73
N PHE A 124 -3.86 5.35 1.47
CA PHE A 124 -2.97 5.30 0.32
C PHE A 124 -3.15 6.51 -0.58
N ILE A 125 -2.04 7.15 -0.92
CA ILE A 125 -1.99 8.21 -1.92
C ILE A 125 -1.31 7.64 -3.16
N ASN A 126 -1.97 7.79 -4.31
CA ASN A 126 -1.42 7.30 -5.57
C ASN A 126 -0.03 7.90 -5.81
N ARG A 127 0.94 7.08 -6.22
CA ARG A 127 2.33 7.52 -6.44
C ARG A 127 2.45 8.70 -7.41
N ARG A 128 1.53 8.84 -8.36
CA ARG A 128 1.53 9.91 -9.38
C ARG A 128 1.28 11.29 -8.77
N VAL A 129 0.61 11.36 -7.62
CA VAL A 129 0.34 12.62 -6.90
C VAL A 129 1.63 13.31 -6.49
N PHE A 130 2.62 12.54 -6.07
CA PHE A 130 3.93 13.04 -5.64
C PHE A 130 5.02 12.83 -6.70
N GLY A 131 4.68 12.34 -7.89
CA GLY A 131 5.67 11.98 -8.92
C GLY A 131 6.68 10.95 -8.41
N ILE A 132 6.25 9.99 -7.57
CA ILE A 132 7.17 8.99 -7.00
C ILE A 132 7.63 8.03 -8.11
N GLU A 133 8.95 7.91 -8.18
CA GLU A 133 9.70 7.00 -9.04
C GLU A 133 10.30 5.85 -8.22
N PRO A 134 10.71 4.74 -8.87
CA PRO A 134 11.36 3.63 -8.19
C PRO A 134 12.63 4.07 -7.45
N HIS A 135 12.76 3.71 -6.17
CA HIS A 135 13.90 4.17 -5.36
C HIS A 135 14.28 3.19 -4.24
N PHE A 136 15.59 2.94 -4.07
CA PHE A 136 16.12 2.02 -3.04
C PHE A 136 15.72 2.41 -1.61
N TRP A 137 15.64 3.71 -1.34
CA TRP A 137 15.32 4.24 0.00
C TRP A 137 13.85 4.60 0.18
N LEU A 138 12.97 4.23 -0.77
CA LEU A 138 11.55 4.60 -0.72
C LEU A 138 10.88 4.20 0.61
N PRO A 139 11.12 3.00 1.20
CA PRO A 139 10.56 2.65 2.50
C PRO A 139 10.99 3.59 3.63
N LYS A 140 12.26 4.05 3.63
CA LYS A 140 12.78 4.99 4.63
C LYS A 140 12.20 6.39 4.43
N ILE A 141 12.07 6.82 3.17
CA ILE A 141 11.45 8.11 2.81
C ILE A 141 10.01 8.15 3.31
N PHE A 142 9.22 7.11 3.02
CA PHE A 142 7.83 7.03 3.48
C PHE A 142 7.72 7.00 5.01
N LYS A 143 8.59 6.27 5.70
CA LYS A 143 8.63 6.30 7.17
C LYS A 143 8.87 7.71 7.72
N SER A 144 9.77 8.47 7.09
CA SER A 144 10.03 9.86 7.45
C SER A 144 8.83 10.76 7.17
N MET A 145 8.21 10.63 6.00
CA MET A 145 7.01 11.38 5.62
C MET A 145 5.85 11.13 6.59
N ALA A 146 5.55 9.87 6.91
CA ALA A 146 4.48 9.50 7.83
C ALA A 146 4.74 10.05 9.24
N SER A 147 5.99 9.98 9.72
CA SER A 147 6.38 10.55 11.02
C SER A 147 6.20 12.05 11.07
N ASN A 148 6.48 12.77 9.98
CA ASN A 148 6.28 14.21 9.89
C ASN A 148 4.79 14.58 9.81
N ALA A 149 4.00 13.82 9.06
CA ALA A 149 2.56 14.07 8.92
C ALA A 149 1.82 13.89 10.26
N ARG A 150 2.21 12.89 11.07
CA ARG A 150 1.62 12.65 12.40
C ARG A 150 1.98 13.69 13.48
N ARG A 151 2.97 14.55 13.24
CA ARG A 151 3.40 15.60 14.19
C ARG A 151 2.70 16.94 13.97
N ARG A 152 1.80 17.02 13.00
CA ARG A 152 1.06 18.23 12.61
C ARG A 152 -0.39 18.11 13.05
#